data_AF-A0A3E1YGD8-F1
#
_entry.id   AF-A0A3E1YGD8-F1
#
_cell.length_a   1.000
_cell.length_b   1.000
_cell.length_c   1.000
_cell.angle_alpha   90.00
_cell.angle_beta   90.00
_cell.angle_gamma   90.00
#
_symmetry.space_group_name_H-M   'P 1'
#
loop_
_entity.id
_entity.type
_entity.pdbx_description
1 polymer ?
#
loop_
_entity_poly.entity_id
_entity_poly.type
_entity_poly.pdbx_seq_one_letter_code
_entity_poly.pdbx_strand_id
1 'polypeptide(L)'
;MNKTGTSLPLITNRNFRLLTIFKLCALLLLCISFYMAYRGPRIGFLILLPIVFLLWNVNYVIKEYSIIGNIYLLPDEIVISHTSGIETKYVFKDLKNLQVFIGGVKGELYGEKAITTKTGVDNSLMFQYLGENKEIRFLLEDQQLFQLSQILQLWQQNGIKLKIHNQSREMLI
;
A
#
# COMPACT_ATOMS: atom_id res chain seq x y z
N MET A 1 -7.49 22.23 22.79
CA MET A 1 -7.55 20.75 22.92
C MET A 1 -6.90 20.16 21.68
N ASN A 2 -5.74 19.51 21.82
CA ASN A 2 -5.09 18.83 20.70
C ASN A 2 -6.00 17.70 20.25
N LYS A 3 -6.56 17.82 19.03
CA LYS A 3 -7.30 16.72 18.41
C LYS A 3 -6.29 15.59 18.20
N THR A 4 -6.39 14.53 19.00
CA THR A 4 -5.69 13.26 18.77
C THR A 4 -6.27 12.64 17.51
N GLY A 5 -5.78 13.12 16.36
CA GLY A 5 -6.09 12.59 15.05
C GLY A 5 -4.83 12.06 14.41
N THR A 6 -4.93 10.93 13.73
CA THR A 6 -3.80 10.37 12.96
C THR A 6 -4.03 10.64 11.48
N SER A 7 -3.05 11.23 10.81
CA SER A 7 -3.07 11.39 9.35
C SER A 7 -2.22 10.30 8.70
N LEU A 8 -2.79 9.60 7.73
CA LEU A 8 -2.10 8.54 6.97
C LEU A 8 -2.23 8.83 5.46
N PRO A 9 -1.19 8.58 4.65
CA PRO A 9 -1.28 8.75 3.21
C PRO A 9 -2.30 7.77 2.61
N LEU A 10 -3.26 8.29 1.84
CA LEU A 10 -4.24 7.49 1.11
C LEU A 10 -3.60 6.94 -0.17
N ILE A 11 -3.71 5.63 -0.39
CA ILE A 11 -3.08 4.96 -1.54
C ILE A 11 -4.10 4.27 -2.44
N THR A 12 -3.73 4.10 -3.71
CA THR A 12 -4.45 3.27 -4.69
C THR A 12 -3.47 2.46 -5.53
N ASN A 13 -3.85 1.24 -5.92
CA ASN A 13 -3.01 0.32 -6.70
C ASN A 13 -3.09 0.60 -8.21
N ARG A 14 -3.04 1.88 -8.59
CA ARG A 14 -3.19 2.30 -9.99
C ARG A 14 -2.09 1.74 -10.89
N ASN A 15 -0.89 1.56 -10.36
CA ASN A 15 0.29 1.19 -11.15
C ASN A 15 0.45 -0.31 -11.34
N PHE A 16 -0.34 -1.15 -10.67
CA PHE A 16 -0.24 -2.61 -10.78
C PHE A 16 -0.40 -3.10 -12.24
N ARG A 17 -1.38 -2.55 -12.98
CA ARG A 17 -1.60 -2.90 -14.40
C ARG A 17 -0.39 -2.54 -15.26
N LEU A 18 0.19 -1.37 -15.01
CA LEU A 18 1.31 -0.83 -15.77
C LEU A 18 2.58 -1.68 -15.53
N LEU A 19 2.83 -2.07 -14.28
CA LEU A 19 3.91 -2.99 -13.91
C LEU A 19 3.70 -4.40 -14.50
N THR A 20 2.45 -4.87 -14.57
CA THR A 20 2.11 -6.16 -15.19
C THR A 20 2.44 -6.14 -16.69
N ILE A 21 2.12 -5.04 -17.39
CA ILE A 21 2.46 -4.86 -18.81
C ILE A 21 3.98 -4.90 -19.00
N PHE A 22 4.75 -4.19 -18.17
CA PHE A 22 6.21 -4.24 -18.26
C PHE A 22 6.80 -5.63 -18.04
N LYS A 23 6.29 -6.39 -17.06
CA LYS A 23 6.69 -7.79 -16.83
C LYS A 23 6.35 -8.69 -18.02
N LEU A 24 5.19 -8.48 -18.65
CA LEU A 24 4.78 -9.24 -19.84
C LEU A 24 5.65 -8.90 -21.06
N CYS A 25 5.97 -7.62 -21.27
CA CYS A 25 6.93 -7.18 -22.28
C CYS A 25 8.32 -7.78 -22.03
N ALA A 26 8.78 -7.80 -20.77
CA ALA A 26 10.06 -8.40 -20.39
C ALA A 26 10.09 -9.90 -20.71
N LEU A 27 9.00 -10.62 -20.43
CA LEU A 27 8.87 -12.04 -20.76
C LEU A 27 8.93 -12.29 -22.28
N LEU A 28 8.23 -11.49 -23.08
CA LEU A 28 8.29 -11.59 -24.54
C LEU A 28 9.71 -11.32 -25.07
N LEU A 29 10.37 -10.29 -24.55
CA LEU A 29 11.75 -9.95 -24.92
C LEU A 29 12.75 -11.03 -24.48
N LEU A 30 12.50 -11.71 -23.35
CA LEU A 30 13.28 -12.85 -22.91
C LEU A 30 13.20 -13.99 -23.94
N CYS A 31 11.99 -14.33 -24.41
CA CYS A 31 11.80 -15.35 -25.45
C CYS A 31 12.51 -14.97 -26.77
N ILE A 32 12.41 -13.70 -27.18
CA ILE A 32 13.11 -13.19 -28.38
C ILE A 32 14.63 -13.28 -28.20
N SER A 33 15.13 -12.93 -27.01
CA SER A 33 16.55 -13.02 -26.66
C SER A 33 17.06 -14.46 -26.80
N PHE A 34 16.33 -15.44 -26.25
CA PHE A 34 16.68 -16.86 -26.40
C PHE A 34 16.61 -17.34 -27.86
N TYR A 35 15.61 -16.91 -28.63
CA TYR A 35 15.55 -17.22 -30.05
C TYR A 35 16.77 -16.67 -30.81
N MET A 36 17.18 -15.42 -30.53
CA MET A 36 18.37 -14.83 -31.14
C MET A 36 19.66 -15.52 -30.72
N ALA A 37 19.77 -16.02 -29.49
CA ALA A 37 20.91 -16.80 -29.05
C ALA A 37 21.08 -18.11 -29.85
N TYR A 38 19.96 -18.75 -30.22
CA TYR A 38 19.97 -20.06 -30.88
C TYR A 38 19.99 -19.99 -32.42
N ARG A 39 19.24 -19.05 -33.03
CA ARG A 39 19.08 -18.94 -34.49
C ARG A 39 19.45 -17.58 -35.09
N GLY A 40 19.68 -16.57 -34.26
CA GLY A 40 19.85 -15.18 -34.71
C GLY A 40 21.27 -14.62 -34.49
N PRO A 41 21.43 -13.30 -34.67
CA PRO A 41 22.69 -12.63 -34.38
C PRO A 41 22.94 -12.62 -32.86
N ARG A 42 24.07 -13.22 -32.43
CA ARG A 42 24.47 -13.30 -31.01
C ARG A 42 24.57 -11.94 -30.31
N ILE A 43 24.86 -10.88 -31.07
CA ILE A 43 24.89 -9.50 -30.56
C ILE A 43 23.51 -9.06 -30.04
N GLY A 44 22.42 -9.53 -30.66
CA GLY A 44 21.05 -9.23 -30.22
C GLY A 44 20.75 -9.77 -28.82
N PHE A 45 21.25 -10.96 -28.48
CA PHE A 45 21.14 -11.53 -27.13
C PHE A 45 21.82 -10.64 -26.08
N LEU A 46 23.04 -10.16 -26.38
CA LEU A 46 23.82 -9.31 -25.46
C LEU A 46 23.13 -7.96 -25.19
N ILE A 47 22.39 -7.43 -26.16
CA ILE A 47 21.66 -6.16 -26.01
C ILE A 47 20.31 -6.37 -25.32
N LEU A 48 19.57 -7.41 -25.67
CA LEU A 48 18.21 -7.64 -25.17
C LEU A 48 18.20 -8.09 -23.70
N LEU A 49 19.18 -8.86 -23.26
CA LEU A 49 19.20 -9.40 -21.90
C LEU A 49 19.26 -8.31 -20.79
N PRO A 50 20.11 -7.27 -20.90
CA PRO A 50 20.06 -6.12 -19.99
C PRO A 50 18.71 -5.39 -20.00
N ILE A 51 18.07 -5.25 -21.17
CA ILE A 51 16.76 -4.58 -21.28
C ILE A 51 15.68 -5.40 -20.55
N VAL A 52 15.67 -6.72 -20.72
CA VAL A 52 14.77 -7.62 -19.98
C VAL A 52 14.97 -7.46 -18.49
N PHE A 53 16.23 -7.44 -18.04
CA PHE A 53 16.55 -7.27 -16.62
C PHE A 53 16.03 -5.93 -16.07
N LEU A 54 16.19 -4.83 -16.81
CA LEU A 54 15.66 -3.52 -16.43
C LEU A 54 14.13 -3.52 -16.32
N LEU A 55 13.44 -4.10 -17.31
CA LEU A 55 11.97 -4.16 -17.32
C LEU A 55 11.41 -5.05 -16.21
N TRP A 56 12.08 -6.17 -15.90
CA TRP A 56 11.68 -7.06 -14.81
C TRP A 56 11.76 -6.39 -13.44
N ASN A 57 12.73 -5.48 -13.29
CA ASN A 57 13.04 -4.75 -12.07
C ASN A 57 12.48 -3.31 -12.07
N VAL A 58 11.51 -3.01 -12.94
CA VAL A 58 10.93 -1.67 -13.06
C VAL A 58 10.19 -1.23 -11.78
N ASN A 59 9.83 -2.17 -10.90
CA ASN A 59 9.22 -1.93 -9.60
C ASN A 59 10.11 -1.15 -8.62
N TYR A 60 11.44 -1.13 -8.82
CA TYR A 60 12.33 -0.26 -8.05
C TYR A 60 12.17 1.21 -8.39
N VAL A 61 11.69 1.52 -9.60
CA VAL A 61 11.48 2.90 -10.07
C VAL A 61 10.02 3.30 -9.94
N ILE A 62 9.11 2.41 -10.37
CA ILE A 62 7.67 2.64 -10.37
C ILE A 62 7.06 1.83 -9.23
N LYS A 63 6.58 2.52 -8.19
CA LYS A 63 5.86 1.88 -7.10
C LYS A 63 4.51 1.32 -7.56
N GLU A 64 4.09 0.21 -6.98
CA GLU A 64 2.78 -0.43 -7.26
C GLU A 64 1.58 0.45 -6.86
N TYR A 65 1.81 1.38 -5.95
CA TYR A 65 0.82 2.30 -5.42
C TYR A 65 1.10 3.76 -5.81
N SER A 66 0.05 4.56 -5.83
CA SER A 66 0.12 6.02 -5.93
C SER A 66 -0.60 6.65 -4.74
N ILE A 67 -0.01 7.70 -4.17
CA ILE A 67 -0.65 8.49 -3.11
C ILE A 67 -1.66 9.44 -3.77
N ILE A 68 -2.91 9.40 -3.31
CA ILE A 68 -4.03 10.15 -3.90
C ILE A 68 -4.70 11.11 -2.91
N GLY A 69 -4.10 11.28 -1.73
CA GLY A 69 -4.63 12.10 -0.66
C GLY A 69 -4.14 11.66 0.71
N ASN A 70 -4.89 12.06 1.73
CA ASN A 70 -4.69 11.67 3.12
C ASN A 70 -6.01 11.18 3.72
N ILE A 71 -5.92 10.19 4.60
CA ILE A 71 -6.99 9.82 5.52
C ILE A 71 -6.66 10.38 6.90
N TYR A 72 -7.64 11.04 7.52
CA TYR A 72 -7.57 11.50 8.89
C TYR A 72 -8.51 10.65 9.74
N LEU A 73 -7.93 9.95 10.70
CA LEU A 73 -8.64 9.14 11.68
C LEU A 73 -8.85 10.00 12.92
N LEU A 74 -10.09 10.46 13.12
CA LEU A 74 -10.50 11.29 14.25
C LEU A 74 -11.28 10.46 15.28
N PRO A 75 -11.49 10.97 16.50
CA PRO A 75 -12.21 10.25 17.56
C PRO A 75 -13.65 9.83 17.19
N ASP A 76 -14.32 10.62 16.37
CA ASP A 76 -15.76 10.56 16.08
C ASP A 76 -16.08 10.36 14.59
N GLU A 77 -15.09 10.60 13.71
CA GLU A 77 -15.25 10.50 12.27
C GLU A 77 -13.98 10.02 11.55
N ILE A 78 -14.16 9.56 10.31
CA ILE A 78 -13.09 9.29 9.35
C ILE A 78 -13.23 10.31 8.22
N VAL A 79 -12.16 11.06 7.95
CA VAL A 79 -12.15 12.06 6.87
C VAL A 79 -11.14 11.65 5.80
N ILE A 80 -11.60 11.56 4.56
CA ILE A 80 -10.74 11.36 3.39
C ILE A 80 -10.61 12.70 2.68
N SER A 81 -9.38 13.15 2.48
CA SER A 81 -9.07 14.34 1.68
C SER A 81 -8.26 13.92 0.46
N HIS A 82 -8.85 14.05 -0.73
CA HIS A 82 -8.19 13.75 -1.99
C HIS A 82 -7.30 14.93 -2.42
N THR A 83 -6.23 14.66 -3.16
CA THR A 83 -5.35 15.71 -3.73
C THR A 83 -6.12 16.65 -4.68
N SER A 84 -7.27 16.22 -5.21
CA SER A 84 -8.18 17.04 -6.01
C SER A 84 -8.99 18.08 -5.20
N GLY A 85 -8.86 18.09 -3.87
CA GLY A 85 -9.63 18.97 -2.97
C GLY A 85 -11.00 18.42 -2.58
N ILE A 86 -11.36 17.21 -3.02
CA ILE A 86 -12.61 16.56 -2.60
C ILE A 86 -12.41 15.96 -1.21
N GLU A 87 -13.23 16.38 -0.26
CA GLU A 87 -13.28 15.80 1.08
C GLU A 87 -14.54 14.95 1.26
N THR A 88 -14.37 13.76 1.82
CA THR A 88 -15.47 12.88 2.18
C THR A 88 -15.37 12.54 3.66
N LYS A 89 -16.48 12.70 4.39
CA LYS A 89 -16.55 12.46 5.83
C LYS A 89 -17.46 11.29 6.13
N TYR A 90 -17.04 10.46 7.07
CA TYR A 90 -17.76 9.27 7.52
C TYR A 90 -17.88 9.32 9.05
N VAL A 91 -19.08 9.60 9.56
CA VAL A 91 -19.34 9.67 10.99
C VAL A 91 -19.60 8.27 11.55
N PHE A 92 -18.97 7.89 12.67
CA PHE A 92 -19.06 6.52 13.20
C PHE A 92 -20.48 6.02 13.49
N LYS A 93 -21.40 6.94 13.81
CA LYS A 93 -22.81 6.61 14.04
C LYS A 93 -23.46 5.89 12.85
N ASP A 94 -23.00 6.20 11.64
CA ASP A 94 -23.55 5.68 10.40
C ASP A 94 -22.74 4.51 9.81
N LEU A 95 -21.64 4.14 10.47
CA LEU A 95 -20.76 3.06 10.04
C LEU A 95 -21.17 1.73 10.68
N LYS A 96 -21.15 0.67 9.87
CA LYS A 96 -21.35 -0.71 10.32
C LYS A 96 -20.15 -1.56 9.92
N ASN A 97 -19.88 -2.61 10.71
CA ASN A 97 -18.85 -3.61 10.42
C ASN A 97 -17.45 -3.02 10.15
N LEU A 98 -17.01 -2.08 10.98
CA LEU A 98 -15.68 -1.48 10.87
C LEU A 98 -14.60 -2.55 11.12
N GLN A 99 -13.72 -2.72 10.15
CA GLN A 99 -12.60 -3.65 10.16
C GLN A 99 -11.34 -2.89 9.78
N VAL A 100 -10.26 -3.11 10.53
CA VAL A 100 -8.96 -2.49 10.28
C VAL A 100 -7.97 -3.61 10.00
N PHE A 101 -7.44 -3.63 8.79
CA PHE A 101 -6.41 -4.56 8.35
C PHE A 101 -5.08 -3.85 8.43
N ILE A 102 -4.19 -4.39 9.26
CA ILE A 102 -2.82 -3.92 9.39
C ILE A 102 -1.91 -4.95 8.74
N GLY A 103 -1.48 -4.65 7.52
CA GLY A 103 -0.49 -5.39 6.75
C GLY A 103 0.90 -4.88 7.13
N GLY A 104 1.72 -5.76 7.70
CA GLY A 104 2.92 -5.44 8.48
C GLY A 104 3.73 -4.22 8.03
N VAL A 105 4.17 -3.43 9.02
CA VAL A 105 5.10 -2.33 8.80
C VAL A 105 6.50 -2.92 8.63
N LYS A 106 6.88 -3.26 7.39
CA LYS A 106 8.23 -3.74 7.07
C LYS A 106 9.27 -2.61 7.20
N GLY A 107 9.74 -2.34 8.41
CA GLY A 107 11.01 -1.63 8.68
C GLY A 107 12.06 -2.62 9.19
N GLU A 108 13.33 -2.36 8.86
CA GLU A 108 14.58 -3.01 9.34
C GLU A 108 15.02 -4.29 8.59
N LEU A 109 16.02 -4.25 7.69
CA LEU A 109 17.48 -4.04 7.87
C LEU A 109 18.15 -5.00 8.85
N TYR A 110 18.67 -6.11 8.31
CA TYR A 110 19.87 -6.76 8.83
C TYR A 110 20.97 -6.71 7.75
N GLY A 111 22.02 -5.91 7.97
CA GLY A 111 23.32 -6.01 7.27
C GLY A 111 23.59 -5.00 6.14
N GLU A 112 24.37 -3.95 6.45
CA GLU A 112 25.35 -3.17 5.66
C GLU A 112 25.15 -2.79 4.17
N LYS A 113 24.08 -3.18 3.46
CA LYS A 113 23.83 -2.77 2.06
C LYS A 113 22.34 -2.47 1.84
N ALA A 114 21.91 -1.29 2.26
CA ALA A 114 20.53 -0.84 2.12
C ALA A 114 20.20 -0.47 0.67
N ILE A 115 19.49 -1.36 -0.04
CA ILE A 115 18.67 -1.00 -1.19
C ILE A 115 17.22 -1.00 -0.68
N THR A 116 16.66 0.20 -0.58
CA THR A 116 15.44 0.59 0.12
C THR A 116 14.20 -0.26 -0.22
N THR A 117 13.56 -0.86 0.79
CA THR A 117 12.18 -1.35 0.72
C THR A 117 11.33 -0.54 1.69
N LYS A 118 10.50 0.39 1.18
CA LYS A 118 9.45 1.07 1.98
C LYS A 118 8.11 0.31 1.78
N THR A 119 7.64 -0.58 2.66
CA THR A 119 7.05 -0.42 4.02
C THR A 119 5.58 0.06 3.98
N GLY A 120 4.64 -0.75 4.50
CA GLY A 120 3.31 -0.29 4.95
C GLY A 120 2.16 -0.22 3.93
N VAL A 121 2.19 -0.94 2.81
CA VAL A 121 1.27 -0.73 1.66
C VAL A 121 -0.01 -1.58 1.72
N ASP A 122 -0.06 -2.61 2.58
CA ASP A 122 -1.19 -3.55 2.68
C ASP A 122 -2.15 -3.22 3.84
N ASN A 123 -2.18 -1.96 4.26
CA ASN A 123 -3.08 -1.51 5.31
C ASN A 123 -4.38 -0.99 4.73
N SER A 124 -5.50 -1.43 5.30
CA SER A 124 -6.81 -1.00 4.84
C SER A 124 -7.83 -0.89 5.97
N LEU A 125 -8.83 -0.06 5.75
CA LEU A 125 -9.96 0.12 6.64
C LEU A 125 -11.21 -0.17 5.82
N MET A 126 -11.97 -1.17 6.25
CA MET A 126 -13.18 -1.65 5.59
C MET A 126 -14.38 -1.39 6.49
N PHE A 127 -15.46 -0.85 5.92
CA PHE A 127 -16.71 -0.62 6.64
C PHE A 127 -17.87 -0.54 5.67
N GLN A 128 -19.07 -0.61 6.22
CA GLN A 128 -20.29 -0.37 5.48
C GLN A 128 -20.85 1.01 5.84
N TYR A 129 -21.14 1.82 4.83
CA TYR A 129 -21.75 3.15 4.96
C TYR A 129 -22.95 3.26 4.01
N LEU A 130 -24.13 3.60 4.55
CA LEU A 130 -25.38 3.69 3.78
C LEU A 130 -25.69 2.42 2.94
N GLY A 131 -25.29 1.24 3.43
CA GLY A 131 -25.49 -0.05 2.75
C GLY A 131 -24.35 -0.46 1.81
N GLU A 132 -23.45 0.45 1.45
CA GLU A 132 -22.31 0.17 0.57
C GLU A 132 -21.05 -0.22 1.36
N ASN A 133 -20.34 -1.23 0.89
CA ASN A 133 -19.03 -1.59 1.42
C ASN A 133 -17.97 -0.62 0.87
N LYS A 134 -17.20 -0.01 1.76
CA LYS A 134 -16.07 0.86 1.46
C LYS A 134 -14.80 0.19 1.94
N GLU A 135 -13.77 0.23 1.10
CA GLU A 135 -12.41 -0.19 1.42
C GLU A 135 -11.50 1.01 1.17
N ILE A 136 -10.84 1.47 2.22
CA ILE A 136 -9.88 2.57 2.16
C ILE A 136 -8.49 1.99 2.41
N ARG A 137 -7.57 2.19 1.48
CA ARG A 137 -6.18 1.73 1.63
C ARG A 137 -5.29 2.90 2.02
N PHE A 138 -4.40 2.67 2.96
CA PHE A 138 -3.48 3.70 3.45
C PHE A 138 -2.07 3.15 3.60
N LEU A 139 -1.10 4.06 3.52
CA LEU A 139 0.28 3.77 3.84
C LEU A 139 0.48 3.92 5.36
N LEU A 140 1.11 2.94 6.00
CA LEU A 140 1.47 3.02 7.42
C LEU A 140 2.99 2.99 7.56
N GLU A 141 3.58 4.09 8.00
CA GLU A 141 5.01 4.14 8.38
C GLU A 141 5.20 3.88 9.88
N ASP A 142 6.38 3.41 10.29
CA ASP A 142 6.69 3.04 11.69
C ASP A 142 6.37 4.17 12.68
N GLN A 143 6.66 5.42 12.29
CA GLN A 143 6.43 6.61 13.12
C GLN A 143 4.94 6.84 13.43
N GLN A 144 4.03 6.33 12.59
CA GLN A 144 2.59 6.51 12.70
C GLN A 144 1.90 5.35 13.41
N LEU A 145 2.61 4.23 13.65
CA LEU A 145 2.06 3.03 14.27
C LEU A 145 1.54 3.31 15.69
N PHE A 146 2.32 4.06 16.49
CA PHE A 146 1.91 4.44 17.83
C PHE A 146 0.63 5.29 17.83
N GLN A 147 0.56 6.30 16.95
CA GLN A 147 -0.62 7.17 16.84
C GLN A 147 -1.86 6.39 16.38
N LEU A 148 -1.69 5.48 15.42
CA LEU A 148 -2.74 4.57 14.98
C LEU A 148 -3.22 3.66 16.12
N SER A 149 -2.30 3.12 16.93
CA SER A 149 -2.67 2.27 18.06
C SER A 149 -3.51 3.03 19.10
N GLN A 150 -3.17 4.29 19.37
CA GLN A 150 -3.89 5.14 20.32
C GLN A 150 -5.30 5.47 19.82
N ILE A 151 -5.46 5.81 18.53
CA ILE A 151 -6.79 6.13 18.01
C ILE A 151 -7.71 4.89 17.97
N LEU A 152 -7.16 3.71 17.66
CA LEU A 152 -7.92 2.46 17.69
C LEU A 152 -8.36 2.07 19.11
N GLN A 153 -7.48 2.26 20.10
CA GLN A 153 -7.85 2.08 21.52
C GLN A 153 -8.94 3.05 21.95
N LEU A 154 -8.83 4.32 21.55
CA LEU A 154 -9.83 5.34 21.85
C LEU A 154 -11.19 4.98 21.24
N TRP A 155 -11.22 4.45 20.02
CA TRP A 155 -12.47 3.97 19.41
C TRP A 155 -13.10 2.82 20.19
N GLN A 156 -12.30 1.85 20.65
CA GLN A 156 -12.78 0.76 21.50
C GLN A 156 -13.36 1.28 22.82
N GLN A 157 -12.67 2.22 23.47
CA GLN A 157 -13.12 2.85 24.72
C GLN A 157 -14.44 3.62 24.54
N ASN A 158 -14.62 4.26 23.38
CA ASN A 158 -15.86 4.95 23.01
C ASN A 158 -16.99 4.00 22.57
N GLY A 159 -16.80 2.68 22.67
CA GLY A 159 -17.83 1.69 22.35
C GLY A 159 -18.01 1.42 20.85
N ILE A 160 -17.07 1.84 20.00
CA ILE A 160 -17.11 1.57 18.56
C ILE A 160 -16.73 0.10 18.34
N LYS A 161 -17.66 -0.68 17.76
CA LYS A 161 -17.43 -2.09 17.41
C LYS A 161 -16.47 -2.18 16.24
N LEU A 162 -15.21 -2.51 16.53
CA LEU A 162 -14.17 -2.68 15.53
C LEU A 162 -13.56 -4.08 15.58
N LYS A 163 -13.16 -4.60 14.41
CA LYS A 163 -12.34 -5.82 14.32
C LYS A 163 -10.96 -5.46 13.76
N ILE A 164 -9.91 -5.79 14.51
CA ILE A 164 -8.53 -5.60 14.04
C ILE A 164 -8.04 -6.92 13.46
N HIS A 165 -7.60 -6.88 12.22
CA HIS A 165 -6.95 -7.99 11.53
C HIS A 165 -5.47 -7.64 11.40
N ASN A 166 -4.65 -8.26 12.23
CA ASN A 166 -3.20 -8.13 12.14
C ASN A 166 -2.65 -9.32 11.35
N GLN A 167 -2.12 -9.08 10.15
CA GLN A 167 -1.47 -10.12 9.36
C GLN A 167 0.00 -10.33 9.76
N SER A 168 0.63 -9.38 10.46
CA SER A 168 2.00 -9.50 10.99
C SER A 168 2.03 -10.08 12.40
N ARG A 169 1.50 -11.30 12.54
CA ARG A 169 1.41 -12.04 13.82
C ARG A 169 2.77 -12.60 14.31
N GLU A 170 3.85 -11.81 14.15
CA GLU A 170 5.17 -12.09 14.73
C GLU A 170 5.76 -10.93 15.54
N MET A 171 5.10 -9.77 15.66
CA MET A 171 5.60 -8.70 16.55
C MET A 171 4.74 -8.55 17.81
N LEU A 172 5.19 -9.28 18.84
CA LEU A 172 5.25 -8.92 20.27
C LEU A 172 3.92 -8.60 21.00
N ILE A 173 3.47 -9.62 21.75
CA ILE A 173 3.09 -9.47 23.17
C ILE A 173 4.35 -9.06 23.94
#